data_AF-A0A955IRI1-F1
#
_entry.id   AF-A0A955IRI1-F1
#
_cell.length_a   1.000
_cell.length_b   1.000
_cell.length_c   1.000
_cell.angle_alpha   90.00
_cell.angle_beta   90.00
_cell.angle_gamma   90.00
#
_symmetry.space_group_name_H-M   'P 1'
#
loop_
_entity.id
_entity.type
_entity.pdbx_description
1 polymer ?
#
loop_
_entity_poly.entity_id
_entity_poly.type
_entity_poly.pdbx_seq_one_letter_code
_entity_poly.pdbx_strand_id
1 'polypeptide(L)' 'GDGTFGNGIINIDDLLETLNNFGNCPAEPAACPCDSAPAEGDCVIGNGIVNIDDLLLVINNFGPC' A
#
# COMPACT_ATOMS: atom_id res chain seq x y z
N GLY A 1 -6.70 -1.74 -15.62
CA GLY A 1 -7.49 -1.73 -14.40
C GLY A 1 -6.46 -1.95 -13.35
N ASP A 2 -5.86 -0.84 -12.96
CA ASP A 2 -4.49 -0.72 -12.45
C ASP A 2 -4.46 -0.71 -10.93
N GLY A 3 -3.37 -1.26 -10.38
CA GLY A 3 -3.08 -1.38 -8.96
C GLY A 3 -2.72 -0.07 -8.29
N THR A 4 -3.62 0.90 -8.35
CA THR A 4 -3.44 2.18 -7.68
C THR A 4 -4.36 2.27 -6.48
N PHE A 5 -3.85 2.92 -5.43
CA PHE A 5 -4.66 3.40 -4.31
C PHE A 5 -5.98 3.98 -4.88
N GLY A 6 -7.11 3.37 -4.50
CA GLY A 6 -8.29 3.12 -5.34
C GLY A 6 -9.09 4.30 -5.90
N ASN A 7 -8.49 5.47 -6.13
CA ASN A 7 -9.11 6.66 -6.69
C ASN A 7 -8.29 7.34 -7.81
N GLY A 8 -7.15 6.78 -8.22
CA GLY A 8 -6.33 7.35 -9.30
C GLY A 8 -5.41 8.51 -8.87
N ILE A 9 -5.25 8.75 -7.57
CA ILE A 9 -4.39 9.81 -7.01
C ILE A 9 -3.77 9.33 -5.69
N ILE A 10 -2.44 9.25 -5.66
CA ILE A 10 -1.68 9.03 -4.43
C ILE A 10 -1.51 10.37 -3.71
N ASN A 11 -1.98 10.44 -2.47
CA ASN A 11 -2.04 11.67 -1.70
C ASN A 11 -1.77 11.40 -0.20
N ILE A 12 -2.10 12.39 0.64
CA ILE A 12 -1.85 12.34 2.08
C ILE A 12 -2.65 11.23 2.77
N ASP A 13 -3.83 10.87 2.26
CA ASP A 13 -4.65 9.82 2.83
C ASP A 13 -3.96 8.45 2.68
N ASP A 14 -3.37 8.17 1.53
CA ASP A 14 -2.62 6.93 1.26
C ASP A 14 -1.36 6.82 2.12
N LEU A 15 -0.69 7.97 2.34
CA LEU A 15 0.46 8.07 3.24
C LEU A 15 0.06 7.77 4.69
N LEU A 16 -1.03 8.37 5.16
CA LEU A 16 -1.52 8.16 6.52
C LEU A 16 -2.04 6.74 6.70
N GLU A 17 -2.71 6.17 5.70
CA GLU A 17 -3.19 4.79 5.73
C GLU A 17 -2.02 3.81 5.86
N THR A 18 -0.95 4.02 5.08
CA THR A 18 0.26 3.19 5.14
C THR A 18 0.90 3.29 6.52
N LEU A 19 1.11 4.50 7.05
CA LEU A 19 1.70 4.72 8.38
C LEU A 19 0.88 4.10 9.51
N ASN A 20 -0.44 4.20 9.46
CA ASN A 20 -1.32 3.66 10.49
C ASN A 20 -1.36 2.13 10.52
N ASN A 21 -0.94 1.47 9.45
CA ASN A 21 -0.96 0.02 9.31
C ASN A 21 0.42 -0.64 9.36
N PHE A 22 1.48 0.07 9.78
CA PHE A 22 2.82 -0.48 9.95
C PHE A 22 2.84 -1.75 10.80
N GLY A 23 3.60 -2.74 10.33
CA GLY A 23 3.77 -4.03 10.98
C GLY A 23 3.17 -5.18 10.18
N ASN A 24 2.97 -6.30 10.86
CA ASN A 24 2.48 -7.50 10.21
C ASN A 24 1.02 -7.35 9.81
N CYS A 25 0.71 -7.79 8.60
CA CYS A 25 -0.66 -7.97 8.17
C CYS A 25 -1.38 -9.01 9.05
N PRO A 26 -2.69 -8.84 9.27
CA PRO A 26 -3.49 -9.87 9.93
C PRO A 26 -3.52 -11.16 9.09
N ALA A 27 -3.74 -12.29 9.77
CA ALA A 27 -3.90 -13.58 9.08
C ALA A 27 -5.14 -13.56 8.15
N GLU A 28 -5.06 -14.28 7.04
CA GLU A 28 -6.18 -14.44 6.11
C GLU A 28 -7.45 -14.91 6.84
N PRO A 29 -8.64 -14.40 6.46
CA PRO A 29 -8.94 -13.64 5.24
C PRO A 29 -8.94 -12.11 5.43
N ALA A 30 -8.39 -11.60 6.54
CA ALA A 30 -8.37 -10.16 6.77
C ALA A 30 -7.51 -9.46 5.71
N ALA A 31 -8.05 -8.42 5.08
CA ALA A 31 -7.34 -7.66 4.06
C ALA A 31 -6.19 -6.85 4.68
N CYS A 32 -5.13 -6.67 3.91
CA CYS A 32 -4.01 -5.79 4.25
C CYS A 32 -3.81 -4.76 3.13
N PRO A 33 -4.64 -3.71 3.09
CA PRO A 33 -4.71 -2.80 1.93
C PRO A 33 -3.45 -1.94 1.70
N CYS A 34 -2.48 -1.94 2.62
CA CYS A 34 -1.26 -1.11 2.55
C CYS A 34 0.03 -1.93 2.43
N ASP A 35 -0.06 -3.25 2.18
CA ASP A 35 1.08 -4.13 1.90
C ASP A 35 1.26 -4.21 0.39
N SER A 36 1.95 -3.22 -0.14
CA SER A 36 2.03 -2.90 -1.57
C SER A 36 3.41 -3.19 -2.17
N ALA A 37 4.40 -3.50 -1.32
CA ALA A 37 5.76 -3.87 -1.71
C ALA A 37 6.09 -5.34 -1.36
N PRO A 38 6.76 -6.10 -2.25
CA PRO A 38 7.17 -5.72 -3.60
C PRO A 38 5.97 -5.68 -4.56
N ALA A 39 5.92 -4.63 -5.40
CA ALA A 39 4.81 -4.39 -6.32
C ALA A 39 4.84 -5.36 -7.51
N GLU A 40 4.38 -6.59 -7.29
CA GLU A 40 4.04 -7.55 -8.34
C GLU A 40 2.52 -7.57 -8.59
N GLY A 41 1.90 -6.40 -8.83
CA GLY A 41 0.51 -6.30 -9.30
C GLY A 41 -0.45 -5.51 -8.41
N ASP A 42 -1.72 -5.56 -8.81
CA ASP A 42 -2.89 -4.90 -8.19
C ASP A 42 -2.94 -5.16 -6.68
N CYS A 43 -3.14 -4.10 -5.90
CA CYS A 43 -2.81 -3.95 -4.48
C CYS A 43 -3.47 -5.00 -3.56
N VAL A 44 -2.96 -6.24 -3.58
CA VAL A 44 -3.57 -7.39 -2.89
C VAL A 44 -2.54 -8.38 -2.34
N ILE A 45 -1.27 -8.37 -2.74
CA ILE A 45 -0.28 -9.34 -2.26
C ILE A 45 1.11 -8.72 -2.13
N GLY A 46 1.33 -7.89 -1.12
CA GLY A 46 2.68 -7.59 -0.65
C GLY A 46 3.26 -8.79 0.12
N ASN A 47 4.26 -8.56 0.97
CA ASN A 47 4.99 -9.62 1.65
C ASN A 47 4.37 -10.03 3.01
N GLY A 48 3.20 -9.52 3.34
CA GLY A 48 2.51 -9.69 4.61
C GLY A 48 2.98 -8.72 5.69
N ILE A 49 3.74 -7.67 5.34
CA ILE A 49 4.31 -6.71 6.30
C ILE A 49 4.35 -5.32 5.69
N VAL A 50 3.53 -4.42 6.23
CA VAL A 50 3.61 -2.98 5.93
C VAL A 50 4.83 -2.39 6.62
N ASN A 51 5.79 -1.90 5.85
CA ASN A 51 7.05 -1.40 6.35
C ASN A 51 7.57 -0.19 5.54
N ILE A 52 8.87 0.10 5.67
CA ILE A 52 9.49 1.25 5.01
C ILE A 52 9.43 1.17 3.48
N ASP A 53 9.41 -0.04 2.90
CA ASP A 53 9.35 -0.24 1.47
C ASP A 53 7.98 0.19 0.90
N ASP A 54 6.89 -0.13 1.60
CA ASP A 54 5.54 0.33 1.28
C ASP A 54 5.42 1.85 1.41
N LEU A 55 5.99 2.41 2.48
CA LEU A 55 6.03 3.85 2.69
C LEU A 55 6.80 4.58 1.57
N LEU A 56 7.94 4.04 1.15
CA LEU A 56 8.71 4.61 0.05
C LEU A 56 7.97 4.49 -1.28
N LEU A 57 7.21 3.42 -1.50
CA LEU A 57 6.36 3.29 -2.69
C LEU A 57 5.32 4.42 -2.74
N VAL A 58 4.66 4.72 -1.62
CA VAL A 58 3.69 5.83 -1.54
C VAL A 58 4.37 7.17 -1.78
N ILE A 59 5.44 7.49 -1.04
CA ILE A 59 6.13 8.78 -1.13
C ILE A 59 6.68 9.04 -2.54
N ASN A 60 7.23 8.02 -3.20
CA ASN A 60 7.81 8.18 -4.54
C ASN A 60 6.76 8.36 -5.65
N ASN A 61 5.49 8.03 -5.40
CA ASN A 61 4.44 8.09 -6.41
C ASN A 61 3.33 9.11 -6.09
N PHE A 62 3.58 10.08 -5.21
CA PHE A 62 2.63 11.16 -4.90
C PHE A 62 2.14 11.87 -6.18
N GLY A 63 0.83 12.09 -6.25
CA GLY A 63 0.16 12.71 -7.38
C GLY A 63 -0.66 11.71 -8.19
N PRO A 64 -0.99 12.04 -9.44
CA PRO A 64 -1.73 11.14 -10.33
C PRO A 64 -0.95 9.85 -10.58
N CYS A 65 -1.66 8.72 -10.64
CA CYS A 65 -1.10 7.41 -10.92
C CYS A 65 -1.65 6.82 -12.23
#